data_AF-A0A3N9UQR8-F1
#
_entry.id   AF-A0A3N9UQR8-F1
#
_cell.length_a   1.000
_cell.length_b   1.000
_cell.length_c   1.000
_cell.angle_alpha   90.00
_cell.angle_beta   90.00
_cell.angle_gamma   90.00
#
_symmetry.space_group_name_H-M   'P 1'
#
loop_
_entity.id
_entity.type
_entity.pdbx_description
1 polymer ?
#
loop_
_entity_poly.entity_id
_entity_poly.type
_entity_poly.pdbx_seq_one_letter_code
_entity_poly.pdbx_strand_id
1 'polypeptide(L)'
;MTLCLALQTVHGAGVWRAEFDETCAKTDDAMTLAIEELTSLIENCTRLEKAVSSEEETVRKVYLRRLQMCKNLYIFVRESKQLEVQPK
;
A
#
# COMPACT_ATOMS: atom_id res chain seq x y z
N MET A 1 -14.64 -6.12 -26.52
CA MET A 1 -13.39 -5.67 -25.87
C MET A 1 -13.40 -6.27 -24.47
N THR A 2 -13.09 -7.56 -24.37
CA THR A 2 -13.22 -8.31 -23.11
C THR A 2 -11.97 -9.15 -22.98
N LEU A 3 -10.92 -8.54 -22.43
CA LEU A 3 -9.70 -9.26 -22.09
C LEU A 3 -9.89 -9.83 -20.68
N CYS A 4 -10.24 -11.11 -20.64
CA CYS A 4 -10.14 -11.94 -19.45
C CYS A 4 -8.68 -11.99 -18.99
N LEU A 5 -8.33 -11.19 -17.98
CA LEU A 5 -7.13 -11.39 -17.17
C LEU A 5 -7.51 -12.17 -15.91
N ALA A 6 -7.81 -13.46 -16.10
CA ALA A 6 -7.77 -14.44 -15.02
C ALA A 6 -6.51 -15.30 -15.23
N LEU A 7 -5.34 -14.69 -15.05
CA LEU A 7 -4.10 -15.44 -14.86
C LEU A 7 -3.71 -15.32 -13.39
N GLN A 8 -4.47 -16.01 -12.53
CA GLN A 8 -4.01 -16.28 -11.18
C GLN A 8 -3.12 -17.52 -11.23
N THR A 9 -1.85 -17.32 -11.58
CA THR A 9 -0.79 -18.27 -11.27
C THR A 9 -0.59 -18.25 -9.75
N VAL A 10 -1.37 -19.07 -9.04
CA VAL A 10 -1.05 -19.57 -7.70
C VAL A 10 0.20 -20.43 -7.83
N HIS A 11 1.37 -19.81 -7.73
CA HIS A 11 2.65 -20.46 -7.42
C HIS A 11 3.52 -19.40 -6.75
N GLY A 12 3.53 -19.39 -5.41
CA GLY A 12 4.41 -18.54 -4.61
C GLY A 12 3.87 -17.14 -4.28
N ALA A 13 2.58 -16.98 -3.97
CA ALA A 13 2.16 -15.77 -3.27
C ALA A 13 2.82 -15.78 -1.88
N GLY A 14 3.97 -15.12 -1.76
CA GLY A 14 4.66 -14.94 -0.48
C GLY A 14 3.67 -14.42 0.56
N VAL A 15 3.88 -14.79 1.82
CA VAL A 15 3.01 -14.45 2.98
C VAL A 15 2.61 -12.96 3.00
N TRP A 16 3.44 -12.09 2.43
CA TRP A 16 3.24 -10.65 2.32
C TRP A 16 2.20 -10.21 1.27
N ARG A 17 1.84 -11.05 0.29
CA ARG A 17 1.05 -10.66 -0.89
C ARG A 17 -0.39 -10.26 -0.54
N ALA A 18 -1.02 -11.03 0.35
CA ALA A 18 -2.38 -10.74 0.81
C ALA A 18 -2.43 -9.40 1.56
N GLU A 19 -1.46 -9.16 2.43
CA GLU A 19 -1.35 -7.91 3.17
C GLU A 19 -1.00 -6.73 2.28
N PHE A 20 -0.18 -6.94 1.25
CA PHE A 20 0.07 -5.95 0.21
C PHE A 20 -1.21 -5.55 -0.51
N ASP A 21 -2.02 -6.53 -0.93
CA ASP A 21 -3.27 -6.24 -1.63
C ASP A 21 -4.27 -5.52 -0.73
N GLU A 22 -4.40 -5.93 0.54
CA GLU A 22 -5.23 -5.25 1.54
C GLU A 22 -4.76 -3.81 1.80
N THR A 23 -3.45 -3.62 2.02
CA THR A 23 -2.86 -2.30 2.26
C THR A 23 -3.05 -1.39 1.05
N CYS A 24 -2.93 -1.90 -0.17
CA CYS A 24 -3.10 -1.11 -1.38
C CYS A 24 -4.57 -0.85 -1.74
N ALA A 25 -5.51 -1.69 -1.33
CA ALA A 25 -6.94 -1.50 -1.60
C ALA A 25 -7.51 -0.28 -0.84
N LYS A 26 -6.91 0.10 0.29
CA LYS A 26 -7.33 1.25 1.09
C LYS A 26 -7.02 2.61 0.47
N THR A 27 -6.34 2.66 -0.69
CA THR A 27 -6.06 3.94 -1.37
C THR A 27 -7.33 4.62 -1.87
N ASP A 28 -8.35 3.84 -2.25
CA ASP A 28 -9.60 4.35 -2.82
C ASP A 28 -10.39 5.17 -1.79
N ASP A 29 -10.30 4.77 -0.51
CA ASP A 29 -10.99 5.40 0.62
C ASP A 29 -10.03 6.24 1.49
N ALA A 30 -8.80 6.51 1.06
CA ALA A 30 -7.76 7.09 1.90
C ALA A 30 -8.20 8.38 2.61
N MET A 31 -8.96 9.25 1.91
CA MET A 31 -9.45 10.52 2.44
C MET A 31 -10.46 10.36 3.59
N THR A 32 -11.14 9.23 3.69
CA THR A 32 -12.14 8.99 4.76
C THR A 32 -11.55 8.34 5.99
N LEU A 33 -10.31 7.83 5.91
CA LEU A 33 -9.65 7.14 7.02
C LEU A 33 -9.26 8.11 8.16
N ALA A 34 -9.19 7.57 9.37
CA ALA A 34 -8.68 8.29 10.54
C ALA A 34 -7.14 8.45 10.48
N ILE A 35 -6.59 9.40 11.25
CA ILE A 35 -5.14 9.64 11.32
C ILE A 35 -4.40 8.40 11.84
N GLU A 36 -5.00 7.67 12.78
CA GLU A 36 -4.47 6.44 13.36
C GLU A 36 -4.42 5.33 12.31
N GLU A 37 -5.49 5.15 11.54
CA GLU A 37 -5.54 4.15 10.46
C GLU A 37 -4.51 4.45 9.36
N LEU A 38 -4.38 5.73 8.96
CA LEU A 38 -3.35 6.17 8.01
C LEU A 38 -1.94 5.89 8.55
N THR A 39 -1.72 6.06 9.85
CA THR A 39 -0.44 5.76 10.49
C THR A 39 -0.14 4.26 10.44
N SER A 40 -1.12 3.40 10.78
CA SER A 40 -0.97 1.94 10.66
C SER A 40 -0.70 1.50 9.22
N LEU A 41 -1.35 2.12 8.23
CA LEU A 41 -1.10 1.82 6.82
C LEU A 41 0.32 2.20 6.37
N ILE A 42 0.87 3.32 6.85
CA ILE A 42 2.25 3.74 6.58
C ILE A 42 3.27 2.76 7.19
N GLU A 43 2.98 2.26 8.40
CA GLU A 43 3.79 1.24 9.06
C GLU A 43 3.74 -0.09 8.31
N ASN A 44 2.55 -0.52 7.87
CA ASN A 44 2.37 -1.71 7.04
C ASN A 44 3.15 -1.59 5.72
N CYS A 45 3.05 -0.45 5.02
CA CYS A 45 3.87 -0.20 3.83
C CYS A 45 5.37 -0.37 4.12
N THR A 46 5.85 0.15 5.25
CA THR A 46 7.27 0.04 5.63
C THR A 46 7.69 -1.39 5.97
N ARG A 47 6.80 -2.18 6.58
CA ARG A 47 7.06 -3.61 6.83
C ARG A 47 7.04 -4.42 5.54
N LEU A 48 6.10 -4.16 4.64
CA LEU A 48 5.97 -4.81 3.34
C LEU A 48 7.16 -4.47 2.44
N GLU A 49 7.68 -3.24 2.48
CA GLU A 49 8.91 -2.85 1.77
C GLU A 49 10.07 -3.80 2.13
N LYS A 50 10.24 -4.13 3.41
CA LYS A 50 11.27 -5.07 3.88
C LYS A 50 11.02 -6.49 3.37
N ALA A 51 9.78 -6.97 3.44
CA ALA A 51 9.41 -8.32 2.98
C ALA A 51 9.64 -8.49 1.47
N VAL A 52 9.23 -7.50 0.67
CA VAL A 52 9.36 -7.50 -0.79
C VAL A 52 10.83 -7.31 -1.23
N SER A 53 11.68 -6.70 -0.40
CA SER A 53 13.08 -6.47 -0.76
C SER A 53 13.89 -7.74 -0.97
N SER A 54 13.47 -8.87 -0.41
CA SER A 54 14.11 -10.18 -0.58
C SER A 54 13.64 -10.95 -1.83
N GLU A 55 12.66 -10.42 -2.58
CA GLU A 55 12.13 -11.04 -3.79
C GLU A 55 13.04 -10.82 -5.01
N GLU A 56 12.81 -11.63 -6.06
CA GLU A 56 13.45 -11.50 -7.36
C GLU A 56 13.26 -10.10 -7.97
N GLU A 57 14.23 -9.64 -8.76
CA GLU A 57 14.35 -8.23 -9.18
C GLU A 57 13.06 -7.67 -9.82
N THR A 58 12.43 -8.42 -10.72
CA THR A 58 11.20 -7.99 -11.39
C THR A 58 10.04 -7.85 -10.41
N VAL A 59 9.86 -8.83 -9.51
CA VAL A 59 8.82 -8.80 -8.48
C VAL A 59 9.08 -7.63 -7.53
N ARG A 60 10.31 -7.54 -7.00
CA ARG A 60 10.72 -6.47 -6.10
C ARG A 60 10.43 -5.09 -6.68
N LYS A 61 10.83 -4.82 -7.92
CA LYS A 61 10.63 -3.52 -8.57
C LYS A 61 9.15 -3.13 -8.70
N VAL A 62 8.29 -4.06 -9.14
CA VAL A 62 6.86 -3.77 -9.34
C VAL A 62 6.17 -3.48 -8.01
N TYR A 63 6.41 -4.33 -7.01
CA TYR A 63 5.71 -4.24 -5.73
C TYR A 63 6.21 -3.10 -4.86
N LEU A 64 7.53 -2.84 -4.83
CA LEU A 64 8.06 -1.66 -4.12
C LEU A 64 7.56 -0.36 -4.74
N ARG A 65 7.44 -0.28 -6.07
CA ARG A 65 6.92 0.93 -6.72
C ARG A 65 5.49 1.22 -6.31
N ARG A 66 4.63 0.20 -6.25
CA ARG A 66 3.24 0.36 -5.81
C ARG A 66 3.15 0.72 -4.32
N LEU A 67 3.94 0.07 -3.45
CA LEU A 67 4.02 0.41 -2.02
C LEU A 67 4.41 1.87 -1.80
N GLN A 68 5.43 2.36 -2.53
CA GLN A 68 5.87 3.74 -2.41
C GLN A 68 4.74 4.72 -2.77
N MET A 69 3.96 4.42 -3.81
CA MET A 69 2.81 5.26 -4.19
C MET A 69 1.73 5.27 -3.12
N CYS A 70 1.36 4.10 -2.58
CA CYS A 70 0.37 3.99 -1.50
C CYS A 70 0.84 4.72 -0.24
N LYS A 71 2.10 4.52 0.18
CA LYS A 71 2.70 5.17 1.34
C LYS A 71 2.72 6.69 1.19
N ASN A 72 3.09 7.21 0.03
CA ASN A 72 3.09 8.65 -0.24
C ASN A 72 1.69 9.24 -0.13
N LEU A 73 0.67 8.55 -0.66
CA LEU A 73 -0.72 8.97 -0.52
C LEU A 73 -1.12 9.04 0.96
N TYR A 74 -0.87 7.98 1.73
CA TYR A 74 -1.24 7.95 3.15
C TYR A 74 -0.53 9.03 3.97
N ILE A 75 0.76 9.28 3.71
CA ILE A 75 1.50 10.39 4.33
C ILE A 75 0.83 11.72 4.03
N PHE A 76 0.57 11.99 2.75
CA PHE A 76 -0.06 13.24 2.31
C PHE A 76 -1.43 13.45 2.97
N VAL A 77 -2.30 12.43 2.96
CA VAL A 77 -3.63 12.54 3.55
C VAL A 77 -3.54 12.76 5.07
N ARG A 78 -2.64 12.05 5.75
CA ARG A 78 -2.43 12.20 7.19
C ARG A 78 -1.97 13.61 7.53
N GLU A 79 -1.00 14.14 6.80
CA GLU A 79 -0.49 15.50 6.98
C GLU A 79 -1.59 16.54 6.73
N SER A 80 -2.39 16.37 5.67
CA SER A 80 -3.55 17.24 5.39
C SER A 80 -4.53 17.27 6.56
N LYS A 81 -4.87 16.10 7.12
CA LYS A 81 -5.77 16.01 8.28
C LYS A 81 -5.15 16.62 9.54
N GLN A 82 -3.85 16.44 9.77
CA GLN A 82 -3.16 17.04 10.92
C GLN A 82 -3.17 18.58 10.86
N LEU A 83 -3.06 19.15 9.66
CA LEU A 83 -3.17 20.60 9.46
C LEU A 83 -4.58 21.12 9.68
N GLU A 84 -5.62 20.35 9.37
CA GLU A 84 -7.02 20.71 9.67
C GLU A 84 -7.33 20.70 11.16
N VAL A 85 -6.70 19.78 11.91
CA VAL A 85 -6.93 19.61 13.35
C VAL A 85 -6.18 20.64 14.20
N GLN A 86 -5.08 21.21 13.71
CA GLN A 86 -4.40 22.30 14.42
C GLN A 86 -5.12 23.63 14.16
N PRO A 87 -5.78 24.25 15.17
CA PRO A 87 -6.31 25.59 14.99
C PRO A 87 -5.15 26.57 14.81
N LYS A 88 -5.29 27.51 13.87
CA LYS A 88 -4.41 28.68 13.72
C LYS A 88 -4.30 29.47 15.02
#